data_AF-A0A060C9U9-F1
#
_entry.id   AF-A0A060C9U9-F1
#
_cell.length_a   1.000
_cell.length_b   1.000
_cell.length_c   1.000
_cell.angle_alpha   90.00
_cell.angle_beta   90.00
_cell.angle_gamma   90.00
#
_symmetry.space_group_name_H-M   'P 1'
#
loop_
_entity.id
_entity.type
_entity.pdbx_description
1 polymer ?
#
loop_
_entity_poly.entity_id
_entity_poly.type
_entity_poly.pdbx_seq_one_letter_code
_entity_poly.pdbx_strand_id
1 'polypeptide(L)'
;MARADADDLSLPQRFAVQIPYLVENDLDLLGSAIEEFTFEGPTGRIRRLPLTPFEIEAALTFRDPFNHPSVVYRKSAVAAGGRYEHLNKMEDYWLFARMVHGGARVANLPDVLVQYRVDDGAYARRGGWRC
;
A
#
# COMPACT_ATOMS: atom_id res chain seq x y z
N MET A 1 -9.95 -1.04 7.72
CA MET A 1 -9.10 -0.11 8.51
C MET A 1 -8.17 0.57 7.55
N ALA A 2 -7.69 1.77 7.88
CA ALA A 2 -6.71 2.50 7.09
C ALA A 2 -5.50 2.79 7.96
N ARG A 3 -4.31 2.39 7.49
CA ARG A 3 -3.05 2.63 8.18
C ARG A 3 -2.47 3.94 7.66
N ALA A 4 -2.02 4.80 8.57
CA ALA A 4 -1.32 6.03 8.26
C ALA A 4 -0.14 6.10 9.23
N ASP A 5 1.08 6.17 8.69
CA ASP A 5 2.26 6.45 9.50
C ASP A 5 2.26 7.94 9.88
N ALA A 6 2.80 8.29 11.05
CA ALA A 6 2.66 9.63 11.66
C ALA A 6 3.27 10.79 10.83
N ASP A 7 4.06 10.46 9.81
CA ASP A 7 4.73 11.41 8.93
C ASP A 7 4.09 11.51 7.53
N ASP A 8 3.06 10.71 7.24
CA ASP A 8 2.38 10.67 5.94
C ASP A 8 1.13 11.55 5.90
N LEU A 9 0.95 12.27 4.80
CA LEU A 9 -0.23 13.10 4.58
C LEU A 9 -1.26 12.32 3.78
N SER A 10 -2.36 11.93 4.44
CA SER A 10 -3.53 11.39 3.75
C SER A 10 -4.31 12.52 3.08
N LEU A 11 -4.50 12.43 1.77
CA LEU A 11 -5.24 13.45 1.03
C LEU A 11 -6.73 13.41 1.41
N PRO A 12 -7.43 14.56 1.46
CA PRO A 12 -8.83 14.63 1.93
C PRO A 12 -9.77 13.69 1.18
N GLN A 13 -9.53 13.49 -0.11
CA GLN A 13 -10.33 12.63 -0.99
C GLN A 13 -10.05 11.13 -0.83
N ARG A 14 -9.03 10.72 -0.06
CA ARG A 14 -8.61 9.31 0.07
C ARG A 14 -9.78 8.38 0.35
N PHE A 15 -10.52 8.64 1.42
CA PHE A 15 -11.66 7.81 1.82
C PHE A 15 -12.87 7.98 0.90
N ALA A 16 -13.07 9.19 0.37
CA ALA A 16 -14.14 9.47 -0.57
C ALA A 16 -13.99 8.68 -1.89
N VAL A 17 -12.76 8.36 -2.28
CA VAL A 17 -12.47 7.54 -3.47
C VAL A 17 -12.39 6.06 -3.12
N GLN A 18 -11.64 5.69 -2.08
CA GLN A 18 -11.35 4.28 -1.78
C GLN A 18 -12.55 3.50 -1.25
N ILE A 19 -13.40 4.11 -0.41
CA ILE A 19 -14.52 3.39 0.22
C ILE A 19 -15.58 3.01 -0.81
N PRO A 20 -16.11 3.93 -1.66
CA PRO A 20 -17.08 3.56 -2.68
C PRO A 20 -16.52 2.54 -3.66
N TYR A 21 -15.28 2.73 -4.13
CA TYR A 21 -14.64 1.82 -5.08
C TYR A 21 -14.53 0.39 -4.53
N LEU A 22 -14.15 0.25 -3.25
CA LEU A 22 -14.04 -1.04 -2.58
C LEU A 22 -15.41 -1.74 -2.42
N VAL A 23 -16.48 -0.97 -2.21
CA VAL A 23 -17.84 -1.51 -2.08
C VAL A 23 -18.41 -1.89 -3.44
N GLU A 24 -18.34 -1.00 -4.42
CA GLU A 24 -18.90 -1.18 -5.76
C GLU A 24 -18.26 -2.35 -6.52
N ASN A 25 -16.95 -2.55 -6.34
CA ASN A 25 -16.20 -3.64 -7.00
C ASN A 25 -16.11 -4.91 -6.16
N ASP A 26 -16.76 -4.92 -4.99
CA ASP A 26 -16.71 -6.02 -4.01
C ASP A 26 -15.27 -6.48 -3.70
N LEU A 27 -14.43 -5.52 -3.34
CA LEU A 27 -13.02 -5.77 -3.02
C LEU A 27 -12.84 -5.97 -1.52
N ASP A 28 -11.89 -6.83 -1.17
CA ASP A 28 -11.45 -7.10 0.18
C ASP A 28 -10.27 -6.22 0.60
N LEU A 29 -9.42 -5.85 -0.36
CA LEU A 29 -8.24 -5.03 -0.15
C LEU A 29 -7.99 -4.11 -1.36
N LEU A 30 -7.75 -2.84 -1.07
CA LEU A 30 -7.55 -1.78 -2.05
C LEU A 30 -6.38 -0.89 -1.64
N GLY A 31 -5.36 -0.75 -2.49
CA GLY A 31 -4.33 0.27 -2.33
C GLY A 31 -4.47 1.41 -3.32
N SER A 32 -3.57 2.39 -3.23
CA SER A 32 -3.48 3.50 -4.20
C SER A 32 -2.02 3.91 -4.44
N ALA A 33 -1.80 4.70 -5.48
CA ALA A 33 -0.53 5.37 -5.67
C ALA A 33 -0.23 6.36 -4.53
N ILE A 34 1.06 6.61 -4.32
CA ILE A 34 1.57 7.59 -3.37
C ILE A 34 2.53 8.55 -4.08
N GLU A 35 2.60 9.79 -3.62
CA GLU A 35 3.56 10.79 -4.08
C GLU A 35 4.59 11.06 -2.98
N GLU A 36 5.87 11.07 -3.34
CA GLU A 36 6.93 11.38 -2.38
C GLU A 36 7.09 12.90 -2.24
N PHE A 37 7.19 13.38 -1.00
CA PHE A 37 7.45 14.79 -0.71
C PHE A 37 8.60 14.96 0.31
N THR A 38 9.32 16.06 0.21
CA THR A 38 10.39 16.47 1.13
C THR A 38 9.98 17.76 1.86
N PHE A 39 10.84 18.26 2.74
CA PHE A 39 10.66 19.59 3.35
C PHE A 39 10.60 20.73 2.33
N GLU A 40 11.14 20.53 1.13
CA GLU A 40 11.13 21.52 0.03
C GLU A 40 9.84 21.47 -0.80
N GLY A 41 8.98 20.46 -0.57
CA GLY A 41 7.71 20.26 -1.26
C GLY A 41 7.62 18.91 -1.99
N PRO A 42 6.63 18.74 -2.89
CA PRO A 42 6.46 17.52 -3.66
C PRO A 42 7.67 17.26 -4.56
N THR A 43 8.17 16.04 -4.57
CA THR A 43 9.29 15.65 -5.45
C THR A 43 8.83 15.34 -6.88
N GLY A 44 7.53 15.22 -7.10
CA GLY A 44 6.93 14.72 -8.35
C GLY A 44 7.14 13.22 -8.58
N ARG A 45 7.80 12.51 -7.65
CA ARG A 45 7.97 11.05 -7.74
C ARG A 45 6.69 10.37 -7.27
N ILE A 46 6.01 9.73 -8.21
CA ILE A 46 4.80 8.96 -7.93
C ILE A 46 5.14 7.47 -7.94
N ARG A 47 4.94 6.80 -6.81
CA ARG A 47 5.13 5.37 -6.68
C ARG A 47 3.84 4.64 -7.05
N ARG A 48 3.76 4.26 -8.33
CA ARG A 48 2.68 3.42 -8.86
C ARG A 48 3.02 1.95 -8.67
N LEU A 49 2.00 1.17 -8.34
CA LEU A 49 2.08 -0.27 -8.13
C LEU A 49 1.13 -0.99 -9.10
N PRO A 50 1.27 -2.32 -9.26
CA PRO A 50 0.41 -3.11 -10.15
C PRO A 50 -1.07 -2.87 -9.86
N LEU A 51 -1.90 -2.67 -10.88
CA LEU A 51 -3.28 -2.21 -10.70
C LEU A 51 -4.27 -3.38 -10.62
N THR A 52 -4.03 -4.42 -11.40
CA THR A 52 -4.96 -5.54 -11.56
C THR A 52 -4.62 -6.71 -10.62
N PRO A 53 -5.61 -7.54 -10.24
CA PRO A 53 -5.36 -8.73 -9.42
C PRO A 53 -4.25 -9.62 -9.97
N PHE A 54 -4.24 -9.87 -11.29
CA PHE A 54 -3.24 -10.69 -11.95
C PHE A 54 -1.82 -10.14 -11.79
N GLU A 55 -1.64 -8.83 -11.99
CA GLU A 55 -0.31 -8.23 -11.85
C GLU A 55 0.12 -8.13 -10.37
N ILE A 56 -0.84 -7.96 -9.46
CA ILE A 56 -0.61 -7.97 -8.00
C ILE A 56 -0.13 -9.36 -7.56
N GLU A 57 -0.80 -10.43 -7.99
CA GLU A 57 -0.40 -11.82 -7.73
C GLU A 57 0.99 -12.12 -8.27
N ALA A 58 1.28 -11.71 -9.51
CA ALA A 58 2.61 -11.87 -10.10
C ALA A 58 3.68 -11.12 -9.30
N ALA A 59 3.38 -9.89 -8.86
CA ALA A 59 4.31 -9.06 -8.12
C ALA A 59 4.57 -9.56 -6.70
N LEU A 60 3.58 -10.16 -6.01
CA LEU A 60 3.73 -10.73 -4.67
C LEU A 60 4.88 -11.73 -4.55
N THR A 61 5.20 -12.43 -5.65
CA THR A 61 6.29 -13.39 -5.71
C THR A 61 7.66 -12.74 -5.50
N PHE A 62 7.82 -11.46 -5.85
CA PHE A 62 9.12 -10.78 -5.88
C PHE A 62 9.19 -9.55 -4.96
N ARG A 63 8.06 -8.91 -4.66
CA ARG A 63 8.00 -7.66 -3.86
C ARG A 63 6.59 -7.42 -3.32
N ASP A 64 6.46 -6.44 -2.42
CA ASP A 64 5.15 -5.97 -1.99
C ASP A 64 4.46 -5.17 -3.12
N PRO A 65 3.27 -5.61 -3.59
CA PRO A 65 2.49 -4.89 -4.61
C PRO A 65 1.60 -3.80 -4.00
N PHE A 66 1.67 -3.53 -2.71
CA PHE A 66 0.87 -2.51 -2.04
C PHE A 66 1.73 -1.42 -1.36
N ASN A 67 1.24 -0.19 -1.46
CA ASN A 67 1.77 0.93 -0.70
C ASN A 67 1.10 0.88 0.67
N HIS A 68 1.80 0.32 1.66
CA HIS A 68 1.33 0.19 3.04
C HIS A 68 0.51 1.39 3.58
N PRO A 69 0.95 2.66 3.43
CA PRO A 69 0.20 3.79 3.98
C PRO A 69 -1.08 4.13 3.21
N SER A 70 -1.27 3.59 2.01
CA SER A 70 -2.48 3.82 1.20
C SER A 70 -3.48 2.67 1.23
N VAL A 71 -3.15 1.53 1.86
CA VAL A 71 -4.05 0.37 1.87
C VAL A 71 -5.30 0.60 2.72
N VAL A 72 -6.44 0.17 2.19
CA VAL A 72 -7.72 0.02 2.87
C VAL A 72 -8.21 -1.40 2.66
N TYR A 73 -8.69 -2.05 3.73
CA TYR A 73 -9.17 -3.43 3.67
C TYR A 73 -10.42 -3.66 4.53
N ARG A 74 -11.18 -4.70 4.18
CA ARG A 74 -12.30 -5.22 4.97
C ARG A 74 -11.78 -5.98 6.19
N LYS A 75 -12.42 -5.75 7.34
CA LYS A 75 -12.06 -6.42 8.60
C LYS A 75 -12.29 -7.94 8.52
N SER A 76 -13.33 -8.37 7.82
CA SER A 76 -13.65 -9.79 7.58
C SER A 76 -12.54 -10.49 6.80
N ALA A 77 -12.00 -9.85 5.76
CA ALA A 77 -10.94 -10.41 4.94
C ALA A 77 -9.63 -10.60 5.72
N VAL A 78 -9.27 -9.65 6.58
CA VAL A 78 -8.10 -9.81 7.49
C VAL A 78 -8.32 -10.95 8.49
N ALA A 79 -9.53 -11.12 8.99
CA ALA A 79 -9.85 -12.23 9.89
C ALA A 79 -9.74 -13.58 9.19
N ALA A 80 -10.15 -13.67 7.91
CA ALA A 80 -9.99 -14.87 7.09
C ALA A 80 -8.52 -15.16 6.76
N GLY A 81 -7.70 -14.12 6.56
CA GLY A 81 -6.26 -14.22 6.29
C GLY A 81 -5.37 -14.56 7.49
N GLY A 82 -5.94 -14.94 8.64
CA GLY A 82 -5.17 -15.34 9.83
C GLY A 82 -4.75 -14.20 10.76
N ARG A 83 -5.23 -12.96 10.52
CA ARG A 83 -4.89 -11.73 11.29
C ARG A 83 -3.38 -11.42 11.24
N TYR A 84 -2.97 -10.34 11.90
CA TYR A 84 -1.55 -9.99 12.00
C TYR A 84 -0.78 -11.01 12.83
N GLU A 85 0.30 -11.54 12.27
CA GLU A 85 1.28 -12.38 12.97
C GLU A 85 2.55 -11.59 13.20
N HIS A 86 3.15 -11.72 14.38
CA HIS A 86 4.39 -11.01 14.69
C HIS A 86 5.55 -11.51 13.81
N LEU A 87 5.92 -10.66 12.86
CA LEU A 87 7.05 -10.82 11.95
C LEU A 87 7.77 -9.48 11.86
N ASN A 88 9.00 -9.42 12.37
CA ASN A 88 9.79 -8.20 12.42
C ASN A 88 9.82 -7.49 11.05
N LYS A 89 9.07 -6.38 10.93
CA LYS A 89 8.94 -5.50 9.74
C LYS A 89 8.28 -6.13 8.50
N MET A 90 7.71 -7.34 8.59
CA MET A 90 7.07 -8.03 7.45
C MET A 90 5.60 -8.41 7.71
N GLU A 91 5.06 -8.00 8.86
CA GLU A 91 3.67 -8.22 9.28
C GLU A 91 2.63 -7.90 8.19
N ASP A 92 2.73 -6.72 7.58
CA ASP A 92 1.76 -6.23 6.59
C ASP A 92 1.88 -6.99 5.26
N TYR A 93 3.09 -7.15 4.71
CA TYR A 93 3.33 -7.95 3.50
C TYR A 93 2.83 -9.39 3.68
N TRP A 94 3.15 -10.01 4.82
CA TRP A 94 2.75 -11.39 5.10
C TRP A 94 1.23 -11.54 5.22
N LEU A 95 0.56 -10.55 5.81
CA LEU A 95 -0.90 -10.52 5.85
C LEU A 95 -1.49 -10.40 4.43
N PHE A 96 -1.00 -9.48 3.61
CA PHE A 96 -1.52 -9.29 2.25
C PHE A 96 -1.26 -10.49 1.36
N ALA A 97 -0.08 -11.11 1.46
CA ALA A 97 0.23 -12.34 0.75
C ALA A 97 -0.74 -13.47 1.12
N ARG A 98 -1.04 -13.66 2.42
CA ARG A 98 -2.02 -14.66 2.88
C ARG A 98 -3.45 -14.32 2.47
N MET A 99 -3.83 -13.05 2.48
CA MET A 99 -5.15 -12.62 2.00
C MET A 99 -5.32 -12.94 0.51
N VAL A 100 -4.34 -12.57 -0.32
CA VAL A 100 -4.38 -12.85 -1.76
C VAL A 100 -4.35 -14.35 -2.03
N HIS A 101 -3.48 -15.11 -1.35
CA HIS A 101 -3.45 -16.57 -1.47
C HIS A 101 -4.74 -17.24 -0.97
N GLY A 102 -5.42 -16.62 0.00
CA GLY A 102 -6.73 -17.03 0.49
C GLY A 102 -7.91 -16.65 -0.43
N GLY A 103 -7.64 -16.08 -1.60
CA GLY A 103 -8.66 -15.70 -2.59
C GLY A 103 -9.32 -14.35 -2.34
N ALA A 104 -8.70 -13.46 -1.55
CA ALA A 104 -9.21 -12.10 -1.35
C ALA A 104 -9.24 -11.33 -2.66
N ARG A 105 -10.31 -10.56 -2.88
CA ARG A 105 -10.47 -9.71 -4.06
C ARG A 105 -9.66 -8.43 -3.89
N VAL A 106 -8.66 -8.23 -4.74
CA VAL A 106 -7.67 -7.14 -4.55
C VAL A 106 -7.52 -6.25 -5.79
N ALA A 107 -7.23 -4.96 -5.57
CA ALA A 107 -6.87 -4.02 -6.63
C ALA A 107 -6.02 -2.86 -6.09
N ASN A 108 -5.42 -2.09 -7.00
CA ASN A 108 -4.85 -0.78 -6.68
C ASN A 108 -5.44 0.31 -7.57
N LEU A 109 -5.59 1.52 -7.01
CA LEU A 109 -5.96 2.71 -7.77
C LEU A 109 -4.73 3.42 -8.34
N PRO A 110 -4.82 3.97 -9.56
CA PRO A 110 -3.76 4.81 -10.14
C PRO A 110 -3.66 6.19 -9.46
N ASP A 111 -4.72 6.60 -8.75
CA ASP A 111 -4.82 7.89 -8.08
C ASP A 111 -3.83 8.01 -6.93
N VAL A 112 -3.21 9.19 -6.82
CA VAL A 112 -2.40 9.57 -5.67
C VAL A 112 -3.35 9.99 -4.56
N LEU A 113 -3.38 9.23 -3.46
CA LEU A 113 -4.25 9.49 -2.31
C LEU A 113 -3.49 9.70 -1.00
N VAL A 114 -2.18 9.48 -1.01
CA VAL A 114 -1.29 9.69 0.13
C VAL A 114 0.00 10.33 -0.37
N GLN A 115 0.48 11.33 0.37
CA GLN A 115 1.83 11.86 0.19
C GLN A 115 2.73 11.27 1.28
N TYR A 116 3.82 10.65 0.85
CA TYR A 116 4.77 9.92 1.68
C TYR A 116 6.02 10.77 1.90
N ARG A 117 6.38 11.04 3.16
CA ARG A 117 7.55 11.87 3.44
C ARG A 117 8.83 11.07 3.20
N VAL A 118 9.70 11.59 2.34
CA VAL A 118 11.05 11.05 2.14
C VAL A 118 12.06 12.05 2.70
N ASP A 119 12.80 11.65 3.74
CA ASP A 119 13.99 12.39 4.15
C ASP A 119 15.17 11.99 3.26
N ASP A 120 16.09 12.91 2.96
CA ASP A 120 17.31 12.63 2.18
C ASP A 120 18.14 11.47 2.77
N GLY A 121 18.04 11.23 4.09
CA GLY A 121 18.65 10.10 4.77
C GLY A 121 17.99 8.73 4.50
N ALA A 122 16.78 8.68 3.91
CA ALA A 122 16.11 7.44 3.54
C ALA A 122 16.69 6.82 2.26
N TYR A 123 17.07 7.65 1.28
CA TYR A 123 17.74 7.20 0.05
C TYR A 123 19.15 6.69 0.34
N ALA A 124 19.90 7.39 1.21
CA ALA A 124 21.25 6.97 1.64
C ALA A 124 21.27 5.60 2.34
N ARG A 125 20.16 5.18 2.97
CA ARG A 125 20.03 3.88 3.65
C ARG A 125 19.54 2.73 2.74
N ARG A 126 19.02 3.02 1.54
CA ARG A 126 18.61 2.01 0.55
C ARG A 126 19.64 1.78 -0.56
N GLY A 127 20.59 2.70 -0.74
CA GLY A 127 21.71 2.58 -1.67
C GLY A 127 23.00 2.10 -1.01
N GLY A 128 23.05 0.85 -0.54
CA GLY A 128 24.31 0.11 -0.71
C GLY A 128 24.28 -0.37 -2.15
N TRP A 129 25.17 0.00 -3.06
CA TRP A 129 26.62 -0.07 -2.94
C TRP A 129 27.29 1.25 -3.36
N ARG A 130 28.32 1.65 -2.61
CA ARG A 130 29.40 2.48 -3.17
C ARG A 130 30.24 1.58 -4.08
N CYS A 131 30.64 2.13 -5.23
CA CYS A 131 31.53 1.52 -6.20
C CYS A 131 32.77 0.87 -5.59
#